data_AF-A0A6L6GX59-F1
#
_entry.id   AF-A0A6L6GX59-F1
#
_cell.length_a   1.000
_cell.length_b   1.000
_cell.length_c   1.000
_cell.angle_alpha   90.00
_cell.angle_beta   90.00
_cell.angle_gamma   90.00
#
_symmetry.space_group_name_H-M   'P 1'
#
loop_
_entity.id
_entity.type
_entity.pdbx_description
1 polymer ?
#
loop_
_entity_poly.entity_id
_entity_poly.type
_entity_poly.pdbx_seq_one_letter_code
_entity_poly.pdbx_strand_id
1 'polypeptide(L)' 'MDEHAEMVLEGIFCETCGDFLAADPAGFPDKCDDCFEEEMREAVEANEWPDGMPYGEWSRYKYMYSFPEFRE' A
#
# COMPACT_ATOMS: atom_id res chain seq x y z
N MET A 1 -15.23 -20.30 -35.83
CA MET A 1 -15.15 -20.65 -34.40
C MET A 1 -14.23 -19.60 -33.81
N ASP A 2 -14.83 -18.47 -33.43
CA ASP A 2 -14.13 -17.36 -32.80
C ASP A 2 -13.84 -17.75 -31.36
N GLU A 3 -12.61 -18.19 -31.12
CA GLU A 3 -12.08 -18.40 -29.78
C GLU A 3 -11.40 -17.10 -29.35
N HIS A 4 -12.19 -16.09 -29.03
CA HIS A 4 -11.71 -14.98 -28.22
C HIS A 4 -11.51 -15.53 -26.81
N ALA A 5 -10.29 -15.97 -26.51
CA ALA A 5 -9.89 -16.31 -25.16
C ALA A 5 -10.01 -15.04 -24.30
N GLU A 6 -11.09 -14.93 -23.53
CA GLU A 6 -11.25 -13.93 -22.49
C GLU A 6 -10.19 -14.21 -21.40
N MET A 7 -9.06 -13.50 -21.46
CA MET A 7 -8.05 -13.55 -20.40
C MET A 7 -8.61 -12.81 -19.18
N VAL A 8 -9.10 -13.56 -18.19
CA VAL A 8 -9.44 -13.02 -16.88
C VAL A 8 -8.13 -12.82 -16.12
N LEU A 9 -7.79 -11.56 -15.81
CA LEU A 9 -6.67 -11.25 -14.92
C LEU A 9 -7.09 -11.61 -13.50
N GLU A 10 -6.42 -12.61 -12.91
CA GLU A 10 -6.56 -12.94 -11.49
C GLU A 10 -5.61 -12.01 -10.71
N GLY A 11 -6.16 -11.01 -10.02
CA GLY A 11 -5.43 -10.00 -9.24
C GLY A 11 -6.34 -8.93 -8.67
N ILE A 12 -5.80 -8.09 -7.80
CA ILE A 12 -6.49 -6.91 -7.26
C ILE A 12 -5.85 -5.65 -7.84
N PHE A 13 -6.62 -4.58 -7.95
CA PHE A 13 -6.07 -3.27 -8.30
C PHE A 13 -5.85 -2.45 -7.04
N CYS A 14 -4.75 -1.71 -6.96
CA CYS A 14 -4.50 -0.73 -5.92
C CYS A 14 -5.69 0.25 -5.86
N GLU A 15 -6.28 0.42 -4.69
CA GLU A 15 -7.46 1.27 -4.52
C GLU A 15 -7.19 2.77 -4.76
N THR A 16 -5.92 3.19 -4.68
CA THR A 16 -5.51 4.59 -4.87
C THR A 16 -5.16 4.91 -6.32
N CYS A 17 -4.24 4.15 -6.92
CA CYS A 17 -3.70 4.46 -8.25
C CYS A 17 -4.21 3.55 -9.37
N GLY A 18 -4.91 2.46 -9.04
CA GLY A 18 -5.38 1.49 -10.02
C GLY A 18 -4.27 0.60 -10.62
N ASP A 19 -3.09 0.57 -9.99
CA ASP A 19 -2.02 -0.33 -10.41
C ASP A 19 -2.39 -1.79 -10.14
N PHE A 20 -1.96 -2.70 -11.02
CA PHE A 20 -2.30 -4.12 -10.91
C PHE A 20 -1.40 -4.80 -9.87
N LEU A 21 -1.98 -5.20 -8.75
CA LEU A 21 -1.30 -5.98 -7.71
C LEU A 21 -1.46 -7.47 -8.01
N ALA A 22 -0.44 -8.25 -7.66
CA ALA A 22 -0.38 -9.68 -7.96
C ALA A 22 -1.60 -10.47 -7.41
N ALA A 23 -1.85 -11.64 -7.99
CA ALA A 23 -2.99 -12.53 -7.73
C ALA A 23 -3.18 -12.95 -6.26
N ASP A 24 -2.12 -12.95 -5.45
CA ASP A 24 -2.13 -13.39 -4.07
C ASP A 24 -1.78 -12.20 -3.14
N PRO A 25 -2.77 -11.53 -2.55
CA PRO A 25 -2.51 -10.40 -1.67
C PRO A 25 -1.81 -10.92 -0.40
N ALA A 26 -0.54 -10.57 -0.25
CA ALA A 26 0.32 -10.99 0.86
C ALA A 26 0.01 -10.25 2.18
N GLY A 27 -1.28 -10.15 2.53
CA GLY A 27 -1.78 -9.39 3.67
C GLY A 27 -2.02 -7.91 3.36
N PHE A 28 -2.42 -7.17 4.40
CA PHE A 28 -2.62 -5.72 4.39
C PHE A 28 -1.34 -5.02 3.90
N PRO A 29 -1.41 -4.05 2.97
CA PRO A 29 -2.59 -3.31 2.47
C PRO A 29 -3.08 -3.70 1.05
N ASP A 30 -4.31 -3.29 0.69
CA ASP A 30 -4.86 -3.35 -0.70
C ASP A 30 -4.32 -2.23 -1.61
N LYS A 31 -3.14 -1.67 -1.26
CA LYS A 31 -2.46 -0.58 -1.96
C LYS A 31 -1.12 -1.07 -2.49
N CYS A 32 -0.65 -0.49 -3.59
CA CYS A 32 0.73 -0.69 -4.01
C CYS A 32 1.70 -0.09 -2.98
N ASP A 33 2.96 -0.54 -3.02
CA ASP A 33 4.02 -0.07 -2.14
C ASP A 33 4.12 1.46 -2.17
N ASP A 34 4.07 2.09 -3.35
CA ASP A 34 4.16 3.55 -3.51
C ASP A 34 3.01 4.29 -2.80
N CYS A 35 1.75 3.88 -3.02
CA CYS A 35 0.60 4.55 -2.43
C CYS A 35 0.51 4.31 -0.92
N PHE A 36 0.94 3.15 -0.46
CA PHE A 36 1.02 2.86 0.97
C PHE A 36 2.14 3.67 1.64
N GLU A 37 3.31 3.78 1.01
CA GLU A 37 4.43 4.56 1.50
C GLU A 37 4.06 6.04 1.64
N GLU A 38 3.39 6.60 0.63
CA GLU A 38 2.89 7.97 0.64
C GLU A 38 1.90 8.22 1.79
N GLU A 39 0.91 7.33 1.97
CA GLU A 39 -0.04 7.41 3.08
C GLU A 39 0.68 7.36 4.44
N MET A 40 1.68 6.48 4.59
CA MET A 40 2.45 6.39 5.82
C MET A 40 3.25 7.66 6.10
N ARG A 41 3.86 8.25 5.08
CA ARG A 41 4.58 9.51 5.20
C ARG A 41 3.65 10.63 5.64
N GLU A 42 2.51 10.80 4.98
CA GLU A 42 1.50 11.80 5.32
C GLU A 42 0.98 11.60 6.76
N ALA A 43 0.68 10.37 7.14
CA ALA A 43 0.24 10.03 8.49
C ALA A 43 1.29 10.39 9.54
N VAL A 44 2.58 10.12 9.28
CA VAL A 44 3.68 10.47 10.20
C VAL A 44 3.84 11.98 10.32
N GLU A 45 3.74 12.71 9.23
CA GLU A 45 3.78 14.18 9.22
C GLU A 45 2.60 14.79 9.97
N ALA A 46 1.40 14.26 9.76
CA ALA A 46 0.19 14.66 10.47
C ALA A 46 0.16 14.17 11.94
N ASN A 47 1.05 13.25 12.30
CA ASN A 47 1.05 12.51 13.57
C ASN A 47 -0.30 11.80 13.82
N GLU A 48 -0.88 11.26 12.75
CA GLU A 48 -2.15 10.53 12.74
C GLU A 48 -1.87 9.03 12.53
N TRP A 49 -2.61 8.18 13.22
CA TRP A 49 -2.48 6.73 13.08
C TRP A 49 -3.49 6.25 12.02
N PRO A 50 -3.06 5.63 10.92
CA PRO A 50 -3.96 5.14 9.88
C PRO A 50 -4.88 4.03 10.38
N ASP A 51 -6.14 4.08 9.95
CA ASP A 51 -7.14 3.06 10.29
C ASP A 51 -6.73 1.68 9.75
N GLY A 52 -7.00 0.64 10.52
CA GLY A 52 -6.69 -0.75 10.13
C GLY A 52 -5.23 -1.19 10.34
N MET A 53 -4.31 -0.26 10.66
CA MET A 53 -2.91 -0.60 10.96
C MET A 53 -2.72 -1.01 12.43
N PRO A 54 -2.03 -2.12 12.75
CA PRO A 54 -1.62 -2.42 14.12
C PRO A 54 -0.71 -1.33 14.71
N TYR A 55 -0.95 -0.93 15.96
CA TYR A 55 -0.14 0.11 16.64
C TYR A 55 1.38 -0.20 16.63
N GLY A 56 1.75 -1.48 16.72
CA GLY A 56 3.15 -1.88 16.68
C GLY A 56 3.83 -1.53 15.35
N GLU A 57 3.13 -1.75 14.23
CA GLU A 57 3.62 -1.40 12.89
C GLU A 57 3.68 0.11 12.70
N TRP A 58 2.63 0.82 13.13
CA TRP A 58 2.60 2.28 13.13
C TRP A 58 3.78 2.89 13.90
N SER A 59 4.06 2.37 15.10
CA SER A 59 5.17 2.86 15.93
C SER A 59 6.53 2.68 15.25
N ARG A 60 6.68 1.61 14.46
CA ARG A 60 7.88 1.33 13.67
C ARG A 60 7.99 2.30 12.50
N TYR A 61 6.91 2.53 11.75
CA TYR A 61 6.90 3.53 10.66
C TYR A 61 7.24 4.92 11.19
N LYS A 62 6.58 5.36 12.26
CA LYS A 62 6.88 6.65 12.90
C LYS A 62 8.34 6.78 13.33
N TYR A 63 8.94 5.71 13.86
CA TYR A 63 10.37 5.69 14.18
C TYR A 63 11.24 5.80 12.92
N MET A 64 10.97 5.01 11.88
CA MET A 64 11.73 5.06 10.62
C MET A 64 11.67 6.44 9.95
N TYR A 65 10.48 7.05 9.87
CA TYR A 65 10.28 8.38 9.28
C TYR A 65 10.69 9.56 10.19
N SER A 66 11.15 9.27 11.41
CA SER A 66 11.77 10.28 12.28
C SER A 66 13.21 10.60 11.89
N PHE A 67 13.84 9.74 11.09
CA PHE A 67 15.20 9.93 10.57
C PHE A 67 15.16 10.82 9.31
N PRO A 68 16.04 11.84 9.21
CA PRO A 68 16.08 12.74 8.05
C PRO A 68 16.31 12.02 6.71
N GLU A 69 17.00 10.87 6.74
CA GLU A 69 17.37 10.07 5.56
C GLU A 69 16.17 9.44 4.84
N PHE A 70 14.99 9.41 5.48
CA PHE A 70 13.76 8.83 4.94
C PHE A 70 12.71 9.90 4.59
N ARG A 71 13.10 11.18 4.53
CA ARG A 71 12.20 12.32 4.23
C ARG A 71 12.52 13.02 2.90
N GLU A 72 13.43 12.48 2.10
CA GLU A 72 13.94 13.10 0.85
C GLU A 72 13.16 12.66 -0.40
#